data_AF-A0A2Z2NI98-F1
#
_entry.id   AF-A0A2Z2NI98-F1
#
_cell.length_a   1.000
_cell.length_b   1.000
_cell.length_c   1.000
_cell.angle_alpha   90.00
_cell.angle_beta   90.00
_cell.angle_gamma   90.00
#
_symmetry.space_group_name_H-M   'P 1'
#
loop_
_entity.id
_entity.type
_entity.pdbx_description
1 polymer ?
#
loop_
_entity_poly.entity_id
_entity_poly.type
_entity_poly.pdbx_seq_one_letter_code
_entity_poly.pdbx_strand_id
1 'polypeptide(L)'
;MKKIISVLFALAALTFSSVNAAELGSVENLRAEGNELIWDSLEGATGYNIYFDYRYYDTVKGKEQYTLSDNGQYNVVPFDDAGNFGTTNYLNNVDFTVDESTDSTGSQYTENGYTITVHKTCTNVGPGESCLAACPNVYQGAYQELYTKYMSGGACSTSDIVEADAFVSDNTYKCTVPTFSGEVVAQAICVTF
;
A
#
# COMPACT_ATOMS: atom_id res chain seq x y z
N MET A 1 64.10 -25.45 47.08
CA MET A 1 63.55 -25.56 45.71
C MET A 1 62.24 -26.32 45.75
N LYS A 2 61.32 -26.00 44.83
CA LYS A 2 59.94 -26.50 44.61
C LYS A 2 58.83 -25.77 45.37
N LYS A 3 58.28 -24.77 44.66
CA LYS A 3 57.00 -24.08 44.93
C LYS A 3 55.86 -24.97 44.44
N ILE A 4 54.83 -25.17 45.26
CA ILE A 4 53.56 -25.77 44.88
C ILE A 4 52.69 -24.62 44.36
N ILE A 5 52.34 -24.64 43.07
CA ILE A 5 51.44 -23.67 42.45
C ILE A 5 50.03 -24.29 42.49
N SER A 6 49.19 -23.79 43.39
CA SER A 6 47.75 -24.08 43.36
C SER A 6 47.11 -23.24 42.26
N VAL A 7 46.69 -23.89 41.18
CA VAL A 7 45.89 -23.26 40.13
C VAL A 7 44.41 -23.40 40.51
N LEU A 8 43.79 -22.28 40.86
CA LEU A 8 42.36 -22.18 41.10
C LEU A 8 41.68 -21.96 39.74
N PHE A 9 41.00 -22.99 39.23
CA PHE A 9 40.19 -22.90 38.00
C PHE A 9 38.83 -22.30 38.37
N ALA A 10 38.65 -20.99 38.16
CA ALA A 10 37.34 -20.35 38.27
C ALA A 10 36.52 -20.68 37.01
N LEU A 11 35.60 -21.63 37.15
CA LEU A 11 34.67 -22.02 36.09
C LEU A 11 33.53 -20.99 36.02
N ALA A 12 33.68 -19.98 35.15
CA ALA A 12 32.61 -19.03 34.85
C ALA A 12 31.54 -19.74 34.00
N ALA A 13 30.44 -20.12 34.64
CA ALA A 13 29.25 -20.61 33.94
C ALA A 13 28.63 -19.45 33.14
N LEU A 14 28.93 -19.38 31.86
CA LEU A 14 28.21 -18.56 30.90
C LEU A 14 26.80 -19.14 30.74
N THR A 15 25.85 -18.63 31.51
CA THR A 15 24.44 -18.88 31.27
C THR A 15 24.06 -18.15 29.98
N PHE A 16 24.02 -18.88 28.87
CA PHE A 16 23.40 -18.40 27.65
C PHE A 16 21.90 -18.35 27.90
N SER A 17 21.38 -17.18 28.24
CA SER A 17 19.94 -16.92 28.13
C SER A 17 19.59 -17.08 26.66
N SER A 18 18.86 -18.13 26.31
CA SER A 18 18.19 -18.22 25.02
C SER A 18 17.24 -17.02 24.94
N VAL A 19 17.63 -16.00 24.18
CA VAL A 19 16.70 -14.94 23.74
C VAL A 19 15.67 -15.68 22.89
N ASN A 20 14.50 -15.98 23.46
CA ASN A 20 13.35 -16.29 22.65
C ASN A 20 13.02 -15.00 21.90
N ALA A 21 13.22 -15.02 20.58
CA ALA A 21 12.63 -14.01 19.72
C ALA A 21 11.13 -14.00 20.02
N ALA A 22 10.60 -12.87 20.50
CA ALA A 22 9.17 -12.73 20.69
C ALA A 22 8.56 -12.75 19.29
N GLU A 23 7.82 -13.80 18.97
CA GLU A 23 7.12 -13.88 17.69
C GLU A 23 5.90 -12.96 17.78
N LEU A 24 5.86 -11.94 16.93
CA LEU A 24 4.70 -11.06 16.85
C LEU A 24 3.53 -11.83 16.21
N GLY A 25 2.31 -11.53 16.66
CA GLY A 25 1.10 -12.04 16.01
C GLY A 25 0.91 -11.49 14.60
N SER A 26 -0.18 -11.89 13.96
CA SER A 26 -0.70 -11.20 12.75
C SER A 26 -1.56 -10.01 13.17
N VAL A 27 -1.66 -8.98 12.31
CA VAL A 27 -2.66 -7.92 12.51
C VAL A 27 -4.08 -8.48 12.43
N GLU A 28 -5.01 -7.83 13.14
CA GLU A 28 -6.44 -8.15 13.11
C GLU A 28 -7.24 -7.02 12.44
N ASN A 29 -8.47 -7.32 12.03
CA ASN A 29 -9.43 -6.38 11.43
C ASN A 29 -8.87 -5.56 10.25
N LEU A 30 -7.99 -6.19 9.46
CA LEU A 30 -7.46 -5.64 8.22
C LEU A 30 -8.59 -5.45 7.21
N ARG A 31 -8.77 -4.22 6.71
CA ARG A 31 -9.84 -3.88 5.78
C ARG A 31 -9.49 -2.62 4.98
N ALA A 32 -10.18 -2.41 3.86
CA ALA A 32 -10.16 -1.16 3.13
C ALA A 32 -11.39 -0.31 3.47
N GLU A 33 -11.18 0.97 3.75
CA GLU A 33 -12.22 1.99 3.87
C GLU A 33 -11.87 3.13 2.89
N GLY A 34 -12.63 3.25 1.80
CA GLY A 34 -12.28 4.19 0.73
C GLY A 34 -10.93 3.84 0.11
N ASN A 35 -9.95 4.73 0.21
CA ASN A 35 -8.57 4.52 -0.23
C ASN A 35 -7.59 4.25 0.93
N GLU A 36 -8.09 3.92 2.12
CA GLU A 36 -7.25 3.60 3.27
C GLU A 36 -7.34 2.12 3.61
N LEU A 37 -6.17 1.47 3.70
CA LEU A 37 -6.00 0.18 4.35
C LEU A 37 -5.83 0.41 5.83
N ILE A 38 -6.68 -0.18 6.66
CA ILE A 38 -6.73 0.04 8.11
C ILE A 38 -6.65 -1.31 8.84
N TRP A 39 -5.94 -1.36 9.96
CA TRP A 39 -5.79 -2.55 10.80
C TRP A 39 -5.75 -2.17 12.29
N ASP A 40 -5.87 -3.17 13.17
CA ASP A 40 -5.74 -2.96 14.61
C ASP A 40 -4.27 -2.89 15.04
N SER A 41 -3.95 -2.01 15.99
CA SER A 41 -2.61 -1.89 16.55
C SER A 41 -2.22 -3.19 17.28
N LEU A 42 -0.99 -3.67 17.06
CA LEU A 42 -0.46 -4.87 17.69
C LEU A 42 0.54 -4.52 18.80
N GLU A 43 0.31 -5.06 20.01
CA GLU A 43 1.24 -4.88 21.12
C GLU A 43 2.64 -5.42 20.77
N GLY A 44 3.66 -4.59 21.03
CA GLY A 44 5.05 -4.91 20.73
C GLY A 44 5.51 -4.54 19.32
N ALA A 45 4.59 -4.23 18.39
CA ALA A 45 4.96 -3.74 17.06
C ALA A 45 5.43 -2.27 17.13
N THR A 46 6.52 -1.96 16.41
CA THR A 46 7.01 -0.58 16.21
C THR A 46 6.73 -0.06 14.81
N GLY A 47 6.28 -0.94 13.91
CA GLY A 47 5.77 -0.59 12.59
C GLY A 47 5.20 -1.78 11.85
N TYR A 48 4.84 -1.55 10.59
CA TYR A 48 4.16 -2.51 9.72
C TYR A 48 4.73 -2.45 8.31
N ASN A 49 4.99 -3.62 7.73
CA ASN A 49 5.35 -3.76 6.32
C ASN A 49 4.09 -4.05 5.50
N ILE A 50 3.91 -3.28 4.44
CA ILE A 50 2.84 -3.44 3.46
C ILE A 50 3.35 -4.35 2.36
N TYR A 51 2.59 -5.39 2.06
CA TYR A 51 2.82 -6.28 0.94
C TYR A 51 1.72 -6.05 -0.09
N PHE A 52 2.11 -5.90 -1.35
CA PHE A 52 1.23 -5.76 -2.49
C PHE A 52 1.49 -6.93 -3.45
N ASP A 53 0.45 -7.68 -3.81
CA ASP A 53 0.53 -8.89 -4.62
C ASP A 53 1.66 -9.83 -4.17
N TYR A 54 1.70 -10.07 -2.85
CA TYR A 54 2.66 -10.95 -2.16
C TYR A 54 4.12 -10.50 -2.23
N ARG A 55 4.39 -9.25 -2.59
CA ARG A 55 5.73 -8.65 -2.60
C ARG A 55 5.80 -7.52 -1.60
N TYR A 56 6.96 -7.36 -0.97
CA TYR A 56 7.21 -6.19 -0.14
C TYR A 56 6.97 -4.93 -0.97
N TYR A 57 6.18 -4.00 -0.43
CA TYR A 57 5.79 -2.77 -1.10
C TYR A 57 6.29 -1.55 -0.31
N ASP A 58 5.95 -1.45 0.98
CA ASP A 58 6.30 -0.29 1.80
C ASP A 58 6.43 -0.61 3.30
N THR A 59 6.89 0.35 4.09
CA THR A 59 6.98 0.31 5.55
C THR A 59 6.33 1.54 6.17
N VAL A 60 5.41 1.31 7.11
CA VAL A 60 4.75 2.37 7.89
C VAL A 60 5.19 2.26 9.35
N LYS A 61 5.53 3.40 9.97
CA LYS A 61 5.86 3.50 11.41
C LYS A 61 4.93 4.50 12.09
N GLY A 62 4.46 4.14 13.29
CA GLY A 62 3.62 5.00 14.14
C GLY A 62 2.23 5.31 13.58
N LYS A 63 1.72 4.48 12.66
CA LYS A 63 0.37 4.57 12.10
C LYS A 63 -0.18 3.17 11.86
N GLU A 64 -1.49 3.03 11.99
CA GLU A 64 -2.28 1.82 11.73
C GLU A 64 -3.10 1.91 10.43
N GLN A 65 -2.68 2.80 9.52
CA GLN A 65 -3.32 2.98 8.23
C GLN A 65 -2.29 3.24 7.12
N TYR A 66 -2.66 2.86 5.89
CA TYR A 66 -1.89 3.06 4.68
C TYR A 66 -2.78 3.52 3.51
N THR A 67 -2.37 4.55 2.78
CA THR A 67 -3.13 5.01 1.60
C THR A 67 -2.90 4.08 0.42
N LEU A 68 -3.93 3.33 0.04
CA LEU A 68 -3.97 2.44 -1.11
C LEU A 68 -3.78 3.25 -2.40
N SER A 69 -2.98 2.70 -3.31
CA SER A 69 -2.59 3.39 -4.55
C SER A 69 -2.79 2.55 -5.81
N ASP A 70 -2.82 1.23 -5.71
CA ASP A 70 -2.93 0.32 -6.85
C ASP A 70 -3.93 -0.80 -6.63
N ASN A 71 -4.61 -1.21 -7.71
CA ASN A 71 -5.48 -2.37 -7.69
C ASN A 71 -4.69 -3.65 -7.40
N GLY A 72 -5.13 -4.44 -6.42
CA GLY A 72 -4.52 -5.73 -6.11
C GLY A 72 -4.69 -6.14 -4.66
N GLN A 73 -3.89 -7.12 -4.24
CA GLN A 73 -3.98 -7.71 -2.90
C GLN A 73 -3.00 -7.07 -1.94
N TYR A 74 -3.53 -6.51 -0.86
CA TYR A 74 -2.74 -5.94 0.22
C TYR A 74 -2.72 -6.85 1.44
N ASN A 75 -1.56 -6.93 2.08
CA ASN A 75 -1.36 -7.59 3.36
C ASN A 75 -0.43 -6.75 4.23
N VAL A 76 -0.56 -6.86 5.55
CA VAL A 76 0.17 -6.08 6.53
C VAL A 76 0.85 -7.01 7.52
N VAL A 77 2.17 -6.87 7.65
CA VAL A 77 2.99 -7.68 8.54
C VAL A 77 3.67 -6.78 9.58
N PRO A 78 3.40 -6.93 10.88
CA PRO A 78 4.00 -6.09 11.91
C PRO A 78 5.48 -6.44 12.08
N PHE A 79 6.27 -5.48 12.56
CA PHE A 79 7.65 -5.71 13.01
C PHE A 79 7.96 -4.87 14.25
N ASP A 80 9.03 -5.23 14.96
CA ASP A 80 9.56 -4.45 16.08
C ASP A 80 11.00 -3.97 15.84
N ASP A 81 11.51 -3.14 16.75
CA ASP A 81 12.87 -2.60 16.68
C ASP A 81 13.96 -3.64 17.00
N ALA A 82 13.58 -4.81 17.52
CA ALA A 82 14.48 -5.95 17.73
C ALA A 82 14.65 -6.80 16.46
N GLY A 83 13.92 -6.47 15.38
CA GLY A 83 13.97 -7.20 14.11
C GLY A 83 13.10 -8.45 14.07
N ASN A 84 12.16 -8.57 15.02
CA ASN A 84 11.13 -9.61 14.96
C ASN A 84 10.03 -9.19 13.98
N PHE A 85 9.45 -10.17 13.30
CA PHE A 85 8.34 -9.98 12.37
C PHE A 85 7.14 -10.78 12.81
N GLY A 86 5.96 -10.26 12.52
CA GLY A 86 4.72 -10.98 12.68
C GLY A 86 4.59 -12.11 11.68
N THR A 87 3.67 -13.01 11.98
CA THR A 87 3.32 -14.09 11.05
C THR A 87 2.58 -13.53 9.85
N THR A 88 3.00 -13.92 8.65
CA THR A 88 2.28 -13.60 7.40
C THR A 88 1.05 -14.48 7.32
N ASN A 89 -0.11 -13.95 7.70
CA ASN A 89 -1.38 -14.64 7.46
C ASN A 89 -1.83 -14.34 6.03
N TYR A 90 -1.47 -15.21 5.07
CA TYR A 90 -1.87 -15.05 3.66
C TYR A 90 -3.39 -15.08 3.45
N LEU A 91 -4.16 -15.55 4.45
CA LEU A 91 -5.62 -15.50 4.43
C LEU A 91 -6.18 -14.16 4.89
N ASN A 92 -5.36 -13.30 5.51
CA ASN A 92 -5.73 -11.96 5.92
C ASN A 92 -5.21 -10.94 4.89
N ASN A 93 -5.78 -10.99 3.69
CA ASN A 93 -5.51 -10.03 2.62
C ASN A 93 -6.77 -9.22 2.31
N VAL A 94 -6.55 -8.03 1.75
CA VAL A 94 -7.62 -7.15 1.29
C VAL A 94 -7.41 -6.93 -0.21
N ASP A 95 -8.39 -7.35 -1.00
CA ASP A 95 -8.49 -6.94 -2.39
C ASP A 95 -8.92 -5.47 -2.43
N PHE A 96 -8.12 -4.63 -3.08
CA PHE A 96 -8.48 -3.24 -3.35
C PHE A 96 -8.70 -3.05 -4.84
N THR A 97 -9.84 -2.45 -5.18
CA THR A 97 -10.13 -1.96 -6.53
C THR A 97 -10.51 -0.48 -6.45
N VAL A 98 -9.78 0.35 -7.18
CA VAL A 98 -9.92 1.81 -7.26
C VAL A 98 -11.34 2.25 -7.60
N ASP A 99 -12.10 1.45 -8.35
CA ASP A 99 -13.49 1.78 -8.72
C ASP A 99 -14.45 1.78 -7.52
N GLU A 100 -14.08 1.15 -6.40
CA GLU A 100 -14.88 1.06 -5.16
C GLU A 100 -14.57 2.17 -4.14
N SER A 101 -13.55 3.01 -4.39
CA SER A 101 -12.93 3.80 -3.32
C SER A 101 -13.65 5.09 -2.92
N THR A 102 -14.69 5.54 -3.64
CA THR A 102 -15.44 6.78 -3.32
C THR A 102 -16.81 6.83 -4.02
N ASP A 103 -17.70 7.71 -3.54
CA ASP A 103 -18.89 8.19 -4.25
C ASP A 103 -18.45 8.83 -5.58
N SER A 104 -18.42 8.00 -6.60
CA SER A 104 -17.75 8.26 -7.87
C SER A 104 -18.63 7.81 -9.01
N THR A 105 -18.54 8.51 -10.12
CA THR A 105 -19.10 7.99 -11.35
C THR A 105 -18.13 6.91 -11.85
N GLY A 106 -18.65 5.81 -12.42
CA GLY A 106 -17.80 4.74 -12.95
C GLY A 106 -16.76 5.27 -13.93
N SER A 107 -15.63 4.58 -14.04
CA SER A 107 -14.53 4.97 -14.93
C SER A 107 -14.97 5.11 -16.39
N GLN A 108 -14.59 6.21 -17.05
CA GLN A 108 -14.84 6.47 -18.47
C GLN A 108 -13.56 6.21 -19.28
N TYR A 109 -13.70 5.55 -20.42
CA TYR A 109 -12.57 5.10 -21.24
C TYR A 109 -12.65 5.68 -22.65
N THR A 110 -11.52 6.22 -23.12
CA THR A 110 -11.35 6.69 -24.50
C THR A 110 -10.17 5.97 -25.14
N GLU A 111 -10.42 5.19 -26.20
CA GLU A 111 -9.39 4.49 -26.97
C GLU A 111 -8.83 5.40 -28.08
N ASN A 112 -7.51 5.45 -28.22
CA ASN A 112 -6.82 6.12 -29.33
C ASN A 112 -5.56 5.35 -29.74
N GLY A 113 -5.71 4.46 -30.72
CA GLY A 113 -4.62 3.59 -31.19
C GLY A 113 -4.12 2.68 -30.06
N TYR A 114 -2.83 2.80 -29.71
CA TYR A 114 -2.19 2.02 -28.64
C TYR A 114 -2.30 2.69 -27.26
N THR A 115 -3.26 3.59 -27.07
CA THR A 115 -3.47 4.29 -25.80
C THR A 115 -4.93 4.24 -25.39
N ILE A 116 -5.15 4.09 -24.09
CA ILE A 116 -6.46 4.22 -23.45
C ILE A 116 -6.34 5.34 -22.42
N THR A 117 -7.20 6.34 -22.53
CA THR A 117 -7.35 7.37 -21.50
C THR A 117 -8.50 6.99 -20.59
N VAL A 118 -8.21 6.82 -19.31
CA VAL A 118 -9.19 6.56 -18.24
C VAL A 118 -9.47 7.87 -17.53
N HIS A 119 -10.74 8.22 -17.34
CA HIS A 119 -11.17 9.32 -16.49
C HIS A 119 -12.04 8.78 -15.36
N LYS A 120 -11.68 9.14 -14.12
CA LYS A 120 -12.48 8.86 -12.93
C LYS A 120 -12.93 10.19 -12.34
N THR A 121 -14.23 10.36 -12.17
CA THR A 121 -14.78 11.53 -11.46
C THR A 121 -15.24 11.10 -10.08
N CYS A 122 -14.66 11.72 -9.05
CA CYS A 122 -15.03 11.56 -7.65
C CYS A 122 -15.74 12.84 -7.20
N THR A 123 -16.99 12.75 -6.74
CA THR A 123 -17.86 13.95 -6.58
C THR A 123 -17.78 14.58 -5.19
N ASN A 124 -17.34 13.83 -4.18
CA ASN A 124 -17.33 14.23 -2.77
C ASN A 124 -15.94 14.06 -2.14
N VAL A 125 -14.87 14.47 -2.83
CA VAL A 125 -13.51 14.37 -2.29
C VAL A 125 -13.30 15.48 -1.28
N GLY A 126 -13.05 15.13 -0.02
CA GLY A 126 -12.75 16.06 1.07
C GLY A 126 -11.27 16.47 1.17
N PRO A 127 -10.94 17.39 2.10
CA PRO A 127 -9.57 17.82 2.33
C PRO A 127 -8.67 16.67 2.78
N GLY A 128 -7.56 16.47 2.08
CA GLY A 128 -6.62 15.37 2.29
C GLY A 128 -7.02 14.05 1.60
N GLU A 129 -8.23 13.97 1.04
CA GLU A 129 -8.69 12.79 0.32
C GLU A 129 -8.18 12.76 -1.12
N SER A 130 -8.27 11.60 -1.75
CA SER A 130 -7.76 11.38 -3.10
C SER A 130 -8.78 10.75 -4.03
N CYS A 131 -8.76 11.19 -5.30
CA CYS A 131 -9.41 10.52 -6.41
C CYS A 131 -8.37 9.74 -7.22
N LEU A 132 -8.67 8.49 -7.57
CA LEU A 132 -7.73 7.60 -8.26
C LEU A 132 -8.31 7.16 -9.60
N ALA A 133 -7.52 7.23 -10.68
CA ALA A 133 -7.84 6.62 -11.96
C ALA A 133 -6.85 5.50 -12.25
N ALA A 134 -7.36 4.29 -12.51
CA ALA A 134 -6.52 3.11 -12.73
C ALA A 134 -6.62 2.61 -14.17
N CYS A 135 -5.48 2.23 -14.72
CA CYS A 135 -5.42 1.48 -15.97
C CYS A 135 -5.98 0.07 -15.77
N PRO A 136 -6.90 -0.38 -16.63
CA PRO A 136 -7.41 -1.73 -16.55
C PRO A 136 -6.34 -2.71 -17.04
N ASN A 137 -6.22 -3.89 -16.42
CA ASN A 137 -5.31 -4.93 -16.90
C ASN A 137 -5.65 -5.37 -18.32
N VAL A 138 -6.96 -5.51 -18.60
CA VAL A 138 -7.52 -5.83 -19.90
C VAL A 138 -8.65 -4.85 -20.20
N TYR A 139 -8.60 -4.24 -21.39
CA TYR A 139 -9.65 -3.38 -21.89
C TYR A 139 -10.33 -4.03 -23.09
N GLN A 140 -11.67 -4.05 -23.06
CA GLN A 140 -12.49 -4.54 -24.15
C GLN A 140 -12.69 -3.41 -25.16
N GLY A 141 -11.76 -3.31 -26.12
CA GLY A 141 -11.84 -2.35 -27.22
C GLY A 141 -12.94 -2.71 -28.22
N ALA A 142 -13.19 -1.83 -29.19
CA ALA A 142 -14.27 -2.01 -30.15
C ALA A 142 -14.09 -3.23 -31.07
N TYR A 143 -12.85 -3.69 -31.27
CA TYR A 143 -12.50 -4.75 -32.23
C TYR A 143 -11.60 -5.85 -31.67
N GLN A 144 -10.95 -5.62 -30.54
CA GLN A 144 -10.04 -6.57 -29.91
C GLN A 144 -9.87 -6.27 -28.42
N GLU A 145 -9.43 -7.28 -27.67
CA GLU A 145 -8.92 -7.07 -26.31
C GLU A 145 -7.56 -6.38 -26.38
N LEU A 146 -7.40 -5.33 -25.57
CA LEU A 146 -6.16 -4.62 -25.41
C LEU A 146 -5.60 -4.89 -24.02
N TYR A 147 -4.33 -5.26 -23.95
CA TYR A 147 -3.65 -5.50 -22.68
C TYR A 147 -2.84 -4.27 -22.31
N THR A 148 -3.04 -3.75 -21.09
CA THR A 148 -2.23 -2.61 -20.62
C THR A 148 -0.81 -3.07 -20.38
N LYS A 149 0.15 -2.33 -20.96
CA LYS A 149 1.58 -2.53 -20.74
C LYS A 149 2.09 -1.77 -19.53
N TYR A 150 1.77 -0.48 -19.46
CA TYR A 150 2.17 0.44 -18.41
C TYR A 150 1.35 1.73 -18.48
N MET A 151 1.28 2.48 -17.38
CA MET A 151 0.77 3.84 -17.38
C MET A 151 1.86 4.84 -17.77
N SER A 152 1.57 5.71 -18.74
CA SER A 152 2.51 6.73 -19.24
C SER A 152 2.42 8.08 -18.53
N GLY A 153 1.33 8.32 -17.79
CA GLY A 153 1.09 9.56 -17.07
C GLY A 153 -0.41 9.79 -16.84
N GLY A 154 -0.76 11.04 -16.55
CA GLY A 154 -2.13 11.43 -16.22
C GLY A 154 -2.26 12.91 -15.89
N ALA A 155 -3.43 13.28 -15.37
CA ALA A 155 -3.74 14.64 -14.97
C ALA A 155 -4.77 14.69 -13.84
N CYS A 156 -4.75 15.77 -13.08
CA CYS A 156 -5.78 16.11 -12.11
C CYS A 156 -6.56 17.32 -12.59
N SER A 157 -7.88 17.28 -12.45
CA SER A 157 -8.74 18.45 -12.60
C SER A 157 -9.65 18.54 -11.39
N THR A 158 -9.91 19.74 -10.91
CA THR A 158 -10.78 20.03 -9.76
C THR A 158 -11.89 20.98 -10.18
N SER A 159 -13.06 20.90 -9.56
CA SER A 159 -14.17 21.82 -9.88
C SER A 159 -13.94 23.26 -9.40
N ASP A 160 -12.92 23.50 -8.58
CA ASP A 160 -12.47 24.83 -8.14
C ASP A 160 -10.97 25.01 -8.47
N ILE A 161 -10.46 26.24 -8.41
CA ILE A 161 -9.05 26.57 -8.67
C ILE A 161 -8.24 26.30 -7.40
N VAL A 162 -7.90 25.03 -7.20
CA VAL A 162 -7.09 24.56 -6.09
C VAL A 162 -5.95 23.70 -6.61
N GLU A 163 -4.82 23.74 -5.91
CA GLU A 163 -3.73 22.83 -6.21
C GLU A 163 -4.12 21.41 -5.81
N ALA A 164 -3.84 20.45 -6.69
CA ALA A 164 -3.97 19.03 -6.41
C ALA A 164 -2.60 18.38 -6.51
N ASP A 165 -2.24 17.61 -5.49
CA ASP A 165 -1.02 16.81 -5.49
C ASP A 165 -1.26 15.58 -6.36
N ALA A 166 -0.35 15.37 -7.32
CA ALA A 166 -0.39 14.23 -8.20
C ALA A 166 0.63 13.17 -7.77
N PHE A 167 0.19 11.92 -7.74
CA PHE A 167 1.06 10.77 -7.54
C PHE A 167 0.81 9.73 -8.63
N VAL A 168 1.90 9.11 -9.10
CA VAL A 168 1.92 8.12 -10.18
C VAL A 168 2.47 6.81 -9.63
N SER A 169 1.71 5.74 -9.80
CA SER A 169 2.19 4.37 -9.61
C SER A 169 2.30 3.63 -10.96
N ASP A 170 2.52 2.32 -10.94
CA ASP A 170 2.67 1.51 -12.16
C ASP A 170 1.41 1.52 -13.04
N ASN A 171 0.23 1.55 -12.40
CA ASN A 171 -1.07 1.46 -13.08
C ASN A 171 -2.09 2.51 -12.64
N THR A 172 -1.77 3.39 -11.69
CA THR A 172 -2.76 4.29 -11.12
C THR A 172 -2.25 5.72 -11.04
N TYR A 173 -3.14 6.65 -11.36
CA TYR A 173 -2.92 8.08 -11.21
C TYR A 173 -3.78 8.60 -10.06
N LYS A 174 -3.16 9.17 -9.04
CA LYS A 174 -3.83 9.67 -7.83
C LYS A 174 -3.77 11.19 -7.76
N CYS A 175 -4.92 11.79 -7.48
CA CYS A 175 -5.11 13.22 -7.29
C CYS A 175 -5.58 13.48 -5.87
N THR A 176 -4.72 14.07 -5.03
CA THR A 176 -5.02 14.41 -3.64
C THR A 176 -5.28 15.91 -3.54
N VAL A 177 -6.38 16.31 -2.90
CA VAL A 177 -6.70 17.73 -2.70
C VAL A 177 -6.47 18.13 -1.24
N PRO A 178 -5.48 18.98 -0.92
CA PRO A 178 -5.05 19.19 0.46
C PRO A 178 -6.06 19.97 1.32
N THR A 179 -6.77 20.94 0.73
CA THR A 179 -7.65 21.87 1.48
C THR A 179 -9.05 22.00 0.89
N PHE A 180 -9.36 21.28 -0.18
CA PHE A 180 -10.58 21.45 -0.96
C PHE A 180 -11.56 20.32 -0.69
N SER A 181 -12.86 20.63 -0.79
CA SER A 181 -13.91 19.64 -0.84
C SER A 181 -14.77 19.83 -2.08
N GLY A 182 -14.91 18.78 -2.89
CA GLY A 182 -15.77 18.80 -4.07
C GLY A 182 -15.36 17.78 -5.13
N GLU A 183 -15.63 18.11 -6.39
CA GLU A 183 -15.39 17.20 -7.50
C GLU A 183 -13.92 17.23 -7.94
N VAL A 184 -13.35 16.04 -8.09
CA VAL A 184 -12.01 15.81 -8.64
C VAL A 184 -12.12 14.81 -9.78
N VAL A 185 -11.49 15.11 -10.91
CA VAL A 185 -11.31 14.20 -12.03
C VAL A 185 -9.84 13.78 -12.09
N ALA A 186 -9.60 12.50 -11.83
CA ALA A 186 -8.32 11.87 -12.07
C ALA A 186 -8.29 11.28 -13.49
N GLN A 187 -7.20 11.47 -14.20
CA GLN A 187 -6.97 10.91 -15.52
C GLN A 187 -5.73 10.03 -15.51
N ALA A 188 -5.82 8.84 -16.11
CA ALA A 188 -4.69 7.95 -16.37
C ALA A 188 -4.55 7.69 -17.88
N ILE A 189 -3.32 7.67 -18.39
CA ILE A 189 -3.01 7.38 -19.80
C ILE A 189 -2.25 6.06 -19.89
N CYS A 190 -2.95 5.03 -20.35
CA CYS A 190 -2.49 3.65 -20.37
C CYS A 190 -1.99 3.29 -21.78
N VAL A 191 -0.77 2.76 -21.87
CA VAL A 191 -0.21 2.27 -23.14
C VAL A 191 -0.53 0.79 -23.27
N THR A 192 -1.01 0.36 -24.44
CA THR A 192 -1.45 -1.01 -24.71
C THR A 192 -0.59 -1.71 -25.77
N PHE A 193 -0.76 -3.04 -25.90
CA PHE A 193 -0.15 -3.87 -26.93
C PHE A 193 -1.09 -4.98 -27.40
#